data_AF-A0A177AEQ9-F1
#
_entry.id   AF-A0A177AEQ9-F1
#
_cell.length_a   1.000
_cell.length_b   1.000
_cell.length_c   1.000
_cell.angle_alpha   90.00
_cell.angle_beta   90.00
_cell.angle_gamma   90.00
#
_symmetry.space_group_name_H-M   'P 1'
#
loop_
_entity.id
_entity.type
_entity.pdbx_description
1 polymer ?
#
loop_
_entity_poly.entity_id
_entity_poly.type
_entity_poly.pdbx_seq_one_letter_code
_entity_poly.pdbx_strand_id
1 'polypeptide(L)'
;MCACLPYPPSRPVWQASDRQIQCRSSARTRSTFSSQYVGATNAGFIRGGYHFAQPGSSTGAAQANYFLAHGGGWSKDGITLPGMLDIEYNPSGATCYGLSAASIVA
;
A
#
# COMPACT_ATOMS: atom_id res chain seq x y z
N MET A 1 -7.28 6.33 0.84
CA MET A 1 -7.00 6.64 2.27
C MET A 1 -5.52 6.46 2.48
N CYS A 2 -4.87 7.42 3.14
CA CYS A 2 -3.46 7.29 3.52
C CYS A 2 -3.34 7.05 5.02
N ALA A 3 -2.33 6.30 5.41
CA ALA A 3 -2.02 5.98 6.79
C ALA A 3 -0.55 6.30 7.09
N CYS A 4 -0.29 6.89 8.25
CA CYS A 4 1.08 7.16 8.70
C CYS A 4 1.80 5.83 8.97
N LEU A 5 3.10 5.74 8.70
CA LEU A 5 3.91 4.58 9.05
C LEU A 5 4.72 4.87 10.32
N PRO A 6 4.86 3.90 11.25
CA PRO A 6 5.80 4.02 12.35
C PRO A 6 7.24 3.86 11.83
N TYR A 7 8.13 4.82 12.10
CA TYR A 7 9.56 4.64 11.86
C TYR A 7 10.40 5.34 12.94
N PRO A 8 11.32 4.65 13.65
CA PRO A 8 11.78 3.28 13.45
C PRO A 8 10.88 2.19 14.11
N PRO A 9 11.06 0.91 13.73
CA PRO A 9 10.25 -0.24 14.20
C PRO A 9 10.30 -0.52 15.72
N SER A 10 11.04 0.28 16.50
CA SER A 10 11.16 0.15 17.96
C SER A 10 10.14 0.96 18.75
N ARG A 11 9.26 1.75 18.11
CA ARG A 11 8.27 2.58 18.82
C ARG A 11 6.88 1.94 18.78
N PRO A 12 6.29 1.62 19.95
CA PRO A 12 5.00 0.92 20.04
C PRO A 12 3.77 1.84 19.84
N VAL A 13 3.94 3.09 19.38
CA VAL A 13 2.86 4.08 19.28
C VAL A 13 3.04 4.92 18.02
N TRP A 14 1.94 5.06 17.26
CA TRP A 14 1.78 5.99 16.14
C TRP A 14 2.14 7.41 16.55
N GLN A 15 3.26 7.95 16.06
CA GLN A 15 3.58 9.35 16.26
C GLN A 15 3.44 10.11 14.97
N ALA A 16 2.59 11.14 14.99
CA ALA A 16 2.42 12.11 13.91
C ALA A 16 3.73 12.88 13.58
N SER A 17 4.81 12.67 14.34
CA SER A 17 6.14 13.22 14.08
C SER A 17 6.90 12.50 12.95
N ASP A 18 6.54 11.26 12.65
CA ASP A 18 7.15 10.51 11.56
C ASP A 18 6.49 10.99 10.27
N ARG A 19 7.18 11.83 9.50
CA ARG A 19 6.67 12.39 8.24
C ARG A 19 6.65 11.34 7.13
N GLN A 20 6.14 10.13 7.39
CA GLN A 20 6.02 9.04 6.43
C GLN A 20 4.56 8.57 6.30
N ILE A 21 4.06 8.44 5.08
CA ILE A 21 2.66 8.06 4.83
C ILE A 21 2.49 7.16 3.61
N GLN A 22 1.71 6.09 3.70
CA GLN A 22 1.35 5.23 2.55
C GLN A 22 -0.09 5.49 2.13
N CYS A 23 -0.33 5.70 0.84
CA CYS A 23 -1.63 6.01 0.25
C CYS A 23 -2.17 4.85 -0.59
N ARG A 24 -3.41 4.43 -0.35
CA ARG A 24 -4.00 3.30 -1.09
C ARG A 24 -4.12 3.62 -2.58
N SER A 25 -3.52 2.80 -3.43
CA SER A 25 -3.49 3.05 -4.89
C SER A 25 -4.41 2.12 -5.70
N SER A 26 -4.88 0.98 -5.14
CA SER A 26 -5.56 -0.07 -5.91
C SER A 26 -7.01 -0.45 -5.53
N ALA A 27 -7.68 -1.02 -6.54
CA ALA A 27 -8.99 -1.71 -6.61
C ALA A 27 -10.28 -0.97 -6.23
N ARG A 28 -10.30 -0.05 -5.25
CA ARG A 28 -11.56 0.60 -4.82
C ARG A 28 -11.48 2.10 -4.48
N THR A 29 -10.29 2.70 -4.53
CA THR A 29 -10.06 4.05 -3.97
C THR A 29 -9.41 5.05 -4.93
N ARG A 30 -9.40 4.72 -6.23
CA ARG A 30 -8.77 5.52 -7.30
C ARG A 30 -9.17 7.00 -7.28
N SER A 31 -10.40 7.33 -6.84
CA SER A 31 -10.90 8.70 -6.74
C SER A 31 -10.18 9.58 -5.69
N THR A 32 -9.44 9.00 -4.74
CA THR A 32 -8.77 9.77 -3.67
C THR A 32 -7.25 9.62 -3.62
N PHE A 33 -6.67 8.62 -4.30
CA PHE A 33 -5.22 8.40 -4.26
C PHE A 33 -4.44 9.64 -4.70
N SER A 34 -4.75 10.17 -5.89
CA SER A 34 -3.99 11.29 -6.48
C SER A 34 -4.04 12.53 -5.59
N SER A 35 -5.22 12.91 -5.12
CA SER A 35 -5.37 14.09 -4.24
C SER A 35 -4.66 13.92 -2.92
N GLN A 36 -4.68 12.71 -2.32
CA GLN A 36 -3.98 12.46 -1.07
C GLN A 36 -2.46 12.38 -1.25
N TYR A 37 -1.98 11.81 -2.35
CA TYR A 37 -0.55 11.73 -2.67
C TYR A 37 0.05 13.13 -2.93
N VAL A 38 -0.67 13.98 -3.67
CA VAL A 38 -0.32 15.39 -3.87
C VAL A 38 -0.40 16.15 -2.55
N GLY A 39 -1.45 15.96 -1.75
CA GLY A 39 -1.59 16.59 -0.44
C GLY A 39 -0.44 16.25 0.51
N ALA A 40 -0.04 14.98 0.57
CA ALA A 40 1.12 14.52 1.35
C ALA A 40 2.42 15.17 0.87
N THR A 41 2.61 15.27 -0.45
CA THR A 41 3.77 15.96 -1.05
C THR A 41 3.82 17.43 -0.63
N ASN A 42 2.70 18.15 -0.74
CA ASN A 42 2.61 19.57 -0.40
C ASN A 42 2.78 19.83 1.10
N ALA A 43 2.40 18.87 1.95
CA ALA A 43 2.59 18.93 3.40
C ALA A 43 4.00 18.49 3.86
N GLY A 44 4.88 18.11 2.93
CA GLY A 44 6.27 17.75 3.23
C GLY A 44 6.42 16.36 3.85
N PHE A 45 5.52 15.42 3.54
CA PHE A 45 5.67 14.02 3.91
C PHE A 45 6.54 13.28 2.90
N ILE A 46 7.36 12.35 3.40
CA ILE A 46 7.82 11.19 2.67
C ILE A 46 6.60 10.28 2.48
N ARG A 47 6.34 9.80 1.26
CA ARG A 47 5.08 9.17 0.90
C ARG A 47 5.26 8.03 -0.09
N GLY A 48 4.35 7.06 -0.10
CA GLY A 48 4.31 6.01 -1.10
C GLY A 48 2.89 5.52 -1.38
N GLY A 49 2.79 4.55 -2.28
CA GLY A 49 1.57 3.80 -2.53
C GLY A 49 1.49 2.50 -1.73
N TYR A 50 0.28 2.03 -1.44
CA TYR A 50 0.06 0.63 -1.05
C TYR A 50 -1.04 -0.04 -1.87
N HIS A 51 -0.90 -1.36 -2.04
CA HIS A 51 -1.85 -2.22 -2.75
C HIS A 51 -2.54 -3.18 -1.78
N PHE A 52 -3.87 -3.18 -1.77
CA PHE A 52 -4.65 -4.18 -1.05
C PHE A 52 -4.77 -5.45 -1.90
N ALA A 53 -4.12 -6.52 -1.47
CA ALA A 53 -4.07 -7.78 -2.20
C ALA A 53 -5.46 -8.43 -2.33
N GLN A 54 -5.70 -9.02 -3.48
CA GLN A 54 -6.83 -9.91 -3.75
C GLN A 54 -6.31 -11.24 -4.33
N PRO A 55 -5.60 -12.07 -3.55
CA PRO A 55 -4.94 -13.28 -4.06
C PRO A 55 -5.84 -14.22 -4.87
N GLY A 56 -7.12 -14.34 -4.50
CA GLY A 56 -8.08 -15.18 -5.21
C GLY A 56 -8.61 -14.61 -6.53
N SER A 57 -8.30 -13.36 -6.88
CA SER A 57 -8.86 -12.68 -8.06
C SER A 57 -7.94 -12.67 -9.28
N SER A 58 -6.61 -12.71 -9.09
CA SER A 58 -5.61 -12.74 -10.16
C SER A 58 -4.23 -13.09 -9.60
N THR A 59 -3.26 -13.40 -10.48
CA THR A 59 -1.90 -13.73 -10.07
C THR A 59 -1.21 -12.56 -9.34
N GLY A 60 -0.24 -12.88 -8.47
CA GLY A 60 0.57 -11.87 -7.79
C GLY A 60 1.26 -10.91 -8.77
N ALA A 61 1.82 -11.44 -9.87
CA ALA A 61 2.44 -10.64 -10.92
C ALA A 61 1.44 -9.67 -11.59
N ALA A 62 0.21 -10.11 -11.86
CA ALA A 62 -0.81 -9.23 -12.45
C ALA A 62 -1.16 -8.07 -11.51
N GLN A 63 -1.29 -8.35 -10.20
CA GLN A 63 -1.55 -7.32 -9.20
C GLN A 63 -0.36 -6.37 -9.02
N ALA A 64 0.87 -6.88 -9.01
CA ALA A 64 2.08 -6.08 -8.92
C ALA A 64 2.24 -5.13 -10.12
N ASN A 65 2.04 -5.65 -11.34
CA ASN A 65 2.09 -4.85 -12.56
C ASN A 65 1.01 -3.76 -12.55
N TYR A 66 -0.20 -4.10 -12.10
CA TYR A 66 -1.27 -3.11 -11.94
C TYR A 66 -0.86 -2.03 -10.93
N PHE A 67 -0.33 -2.42 -9.78
CA PHE A 67 0.07 -1.50 -8.73
C PHE A 67 1.16 -0.52 -9.19
N LEU A 68 2.21 -1.03 -9.84
CA LEU A 68 3.30 -0.21 -10.39
C LEU A 68 2.78 0.84 -11.38
N ALA A 69 1.85 0.46 -12.26
CA ALA A 69 1.23 1.37 -13.24
C ALA A 69 0.25 2.38 -12.62
N HIS A 70 -0.16 2.19 -11.36
CA HIS A 70 -1.25 2.93 -10.72
C HIS A 70 -0.87 3.51 -9.35
N GLY A 71 0.36 4.01 -9.21
CA GLY A 71 0.78 4.75 -8.02
C GLY A 71 1.62 3.94 -7.02
N GLY A 72 2.01 2.71 -7.37
CA GLY A 72 2.99 1.90 -6.64
C GLY A 72 4.43 2.10 -7.09
N GLY A 73 4.67 2.97 -8.08
CA GLY A 73 6.01 3.27 -8.56
C GLY A 73 6.88 3.92 -7.48
N TRP A 74 8.18 3.67 -7.57
CA TRP A 74 9.19 4.23 -6.68
C TRP A 74 10.26 4.98 -7.49
N SER A 75 10.79 6.05 -6.90
CA SER A 75 11.94 6.79 -7.42
C SER A 75 12.90 7.12 -6.27
N LYS A 76 14.20 7.24 -6.58
CA LYS A 76 15.24 7.64 -5.60
C LYS A 76 15.27 9.16 -5.40
N ASP A 77 14.12 9.77 -5.10
CA ASP A 77 13.95 11.22 -4.95
C ASP A 77 14.03 11.71 -3.48
N GLY A 78 14.25 10.79 -2.54
CA GLY A 78 14.33 11.10 -1.10
C GLY A 78 12.98 11.35 -0.42
N ILE A 79 11.88 11.32 -1.16
CA ILE A 79 10.53 11.54 -0.64
C ILE A 79 9.57 10.39 -0.99
N THR A 80 9.94 9.48 -1.90
CA THR A 80 9.11 8.35 -2.33
C THR A 80 9.49 7.06 -1.60
N LEU A 81 8.56 6.52 -0.81
CA LEU A 81 8.69 5.22 -0.15
C LEU A 81 8.54 4.08 -1.17
N PRO A 82 9.20 2.94 -0.95
CA PRO A 82 8.88 1.72 -1.67
C PRO A 82 7.38 1.39 -1.53
N GLY A 83 6.79 0.86 -2.60
CA GLY A 83 5.39 0.43 -2.58
C GLY A 83 5.17 -0.68 -1.55
N MET A 84 4.05 -0.60 -0.81
CA MET A 84 3.70 -1.58 0.22
C MET A 84 2.64 -2.56 -0.28
N LEU A 85 2.85 -3.86 -0.01
CA LEU A 85 1.83 -4.89 -0.16
C LEU A 85 1.05 -5.00 1.15
N ASP A 86 -0.25 -4.74 1.09
CA ASP A 86 -1.20 -4.98 2.17
C ASP A 86 -1.92 -6.31 1.87
N ILE A 87 -1.48 -7.38 2.55
CA ILE A 87 -2.00 -8.74 2.40
C ILE A 87 -2.54 -9.22 3.75
N GLU A 88 -3.84 -9.05 3.94
CA GLU A 88 -4.49 -9.28 5.22
C GLU A 88 -5.74 -10.16 5.08
N TYR A 89 -6.64 -10.12 6.07
CA TYR A 89 -7.87 -10.89 6.05
C TYR A 89 -8.74 -10.50 4.86
N ASN A 90 -9.39 -11.50 4.26
CA ASN A 90 -10.38 -11.25 3.22
C ASN A 90 -11.61 -10.54 3.83
N PRO A 91 -11.91 -9.28 3.46
CA PRO A 91 -13.01 -8.53 4.08
C PRO A 91 -14.39 -9.04 3.65
N SER A 92 -14.45 -9.84 2.59
CA SER A 92 -15.71 -10.39 2.06
C SER A 92 -15.41 -11.69 1.30
N GLY A 93 -15.39 -12.81 2.02
CA GLY A 93 -15.26 -14.14 1.43
C GLY A 93 -14.55 -15.12 2.36
N ALA A 94 -14.02 -16.20 1.79
CA ALA A 94 -13.33 -17.24 2.54
C ALA A 94 -12.04 -16.73 3.18
N THR A 95 -11.71 -17.28 4.36
CA THR A 95 -10.41 -17.16 5.00
C THR A 95 -9.30 -17.51 4.02
N CYS A 96 -8.18 -16.79 4.08
CA CYS A 96 -7.05 -16.95 3.16
C CYS A 96 -7.46 -16.84 1.68
N TYR A 97 -8.55 -16.10 1.38
CA TYR A 97 -9.09 -15.94 0.03
C TYR A 97 -9.50 -17.27 -0.65
N GLY A 98 -9.74 -18.33 0.13
CA GLY A 98 -10.04 -19.67 -0.38
C GLY A 98 -8.83 -20.41 -0.95
N LEU A 99 -7.61 -19.93 -0.68
CA LEU A 99 -6.36 -20.49 -1.17
C LEU A 99 -5.64 -21.31 -0.10
N SER A 100 -4.83 -22.28 -0.55
CA SER A 100 -3.85 -22.93 0.31
C SER A 100 -2.73 -21.95 0.68
N ALA A 101 -2.01 -22.22 1.77
CA ALA A 101 -0.84 -21.43 2.16
C ALA A 101 0.22 -21.39 1.04
N ALA A 102 0.48 -22.52 0.38
CA ALA A 102 1.42 -22.61 -0.73
C ALA A 102 0.99 -21.72 -1.91
N SER A 103 -0.31 -21.63 -2.18
CA SER A 103 -0.85 -20.78 -3.26
C SER A 103 -0.76 -19.29 -2.97
N ILE A 104 -0.66 -18.87 -1.70
CA ILE A 104 -0.51 -17.46 -1.30
C ILE A 104 0.93 -16.98 -1.47
N VAL A 105 1.93 -17.86 -1.30
CA VAL A 105 3.35 -17.52 -1.38
C VAL A 105 3.99 -17.81 -2.75
N ALA A 106 3.23 -18.39 -3.68
CA ALA A 106 3.69 -18.81 -4.99
C ALA A 106 3.78 -17.67 -6.02
#